data_AF-A0A6V7VPF2-F1
#
_entry.id   AF-A0A6V7VPF2-F1
#
_cell.length_a   1.000
_cell.length_b   1.000
_cell.length_c   1.000
_cell.angle_alpha   90.00
_cell.angle_beta   90.00
_cell.angle_gamma   90.00
#
_symmetry.space_group_name_H-M   'P 1'
#
loop_
_entity.id
_entity.type
_entity.pdbx_description
1 polymer ?
#
loop_
_entity_poly.entity_id
_entity_poly.type
_entity_poly.pdbx_seq_one_letter_code
_entity_poly.pdbx_strand_id
1 'polypeptide(L)'
;MESINFSSKELKFKLPFGLIISGPSSSGKSTFLLKFITQALDLIDPPPKSILYCFGEMSNIVPVLQKSGVSVFAGVPPEDVIKRLPKPSLVILDDLLLSIDEKYLSELFTKKSHHQNFSIVFVTQNLFEKKIKVARQNAQYIVIMRSPNSVLSVRNIGAQLFPKKLDYFLDSYRQATNIPYGYLLIDMHASSDPTLRLRTNIFKDDNEKIIFIPKNGV
;
A
#
# COMPACT_ATOMS: atom_id res chain seq x y z
N MET A 1 -10.64 27.39 -9.15
CA MET A 1 -10.11 26.01 -9.21
C MET A 1 -8.94 26.04 -10.17
N GLU A 2 -7.70 26.00 -9.68
CA GLU A 2 -6.55 25.78 -10.56
C GLU A 2 -6.54 24.29 -10.92
N SER A 3 -6.66 23.99 -12.21
CA SER A 3 -6.49 22.63 -12.72
C SER A 3 -5.00 22.32 -12.79
N ILE A 4 -4.50 21.54 -11.83
CA ILE A 4 -3.12 21.03 -11.91
C ILE A 4 -3.15 19.79 -12.81
N ASN A 5 -2.52 19.89 -13.98
CA ASN A 5 -2.40 18.77 -14.92
C ASN A 5 -1.21 17.89 -14.52
N PHE A 6 -1.49 16.73 -13.93
CA PHE A 6 -0.50 15.67 -13.74
C PHE A 6 -0.62 14.64 -14.85
N SER A 7 0.50 14.08 -15.29
CA SER A 7 0.47 12.94 -16.19
C SER A 7 -0.10 11.72 -15.45
N SER A 8 -0.84 10.86 -16.15
CA SER A 8 -1.33 9.59 -15.59
C SER A 8 -0.21 8.71 -15.04
N LYS A 9 1.02 8.89 -15.55
CA LYS A 9 2.22 8.17 -15.12
C LYS A 9 2.71 8.60 -13.73
N GLU A 10 2.59 9.87 -13.37
CA GLU A 10 3.00 10.38 -12.06
C GLU A 10 2.13 9.86 -10.91
N LEU A 11 0.90 9.44 -11.24
CA LEU A 11 -0.04 8.87 -10.27
C LEU A 11 0.18 7.37 -10.01
N LYS A 12 1.01 6.69 -10.80
CA LYS A 12 1.25 5.25 -10.66
C LYS A 12 2.23 4.93 -9.54
N PHE A 13 2.08 3.75 -8.96
CA PHE A 13 3.07 3.17 -8.06
C PHE A 13 4.31 2.79 -8.86
N LYS A 14 5.49 3.24 -8.39
CA LYS A 14 6.76 3.05 -9.09
C LYS A 14 7.41 1.75 -8.63
N LEU A 15 7.41 0.72 -9.48
CA LEU A 15 8.04 -0.57 -9.17
C LEU A 15 9.58 -0.45 -9.35
N PRO A 16 10.39 -1.00 -8.44
CA PRO A 16 10.04 -1.74 -7.22
C PRO A 16 9.69 -0.85 -6.02
N PHE A 17 8.71 -1.27 -5.22
CA PHE A 17 8.24 -0.57 -4.01
C PHE A 17 7.83 -1.52 -2.89
N GLY A 18 7.84 -1.02 -1.66
CA GLY A 18 7.12 -1.54 -0.51
C GLY A 18 5.87 -0.72 -0.22
N LEU A 19 4.73 -1.40 -0.15
CA LEU A 19 3.43 -0.85 0.21
C LEU A 19 2.93 -1.52 1.48
N ILE A 20 2.51 -0.72 2.47
CA ILE A 20 1.77 -1.23 3.63
C ILE A 20 0.32 -0.78 3.54
N ILE A 21 -0.62 -1.71 3.68
CA ILE A 21 -2.05 -1.42 3.79
C ILE A 21 -2.46 -1.71 5.23
N SER A 22 -2.93 -0.68 5.95
CA SER A 22 -3.28 -0.78 7.36
C SER A 22 -4.71 -0.38 7.66
N GLY A 23 -5.38 -1.16 8.52
CA GLY A 23 -6.73 -0.88 9.01
C GLY A 23 -7.30 -2.03 9.83
N PRO A 24 -8.26 -1.78 10.74
CA PRO A 24 -8.83 -2.81 11.61
C PRO A 24 -9.57 -3.88 10.81
N SER A 25 -10.01 -4.96 11.47
CA SER A 25 -10.93 -5.91 10.83
C SER A 25 -12.16 -5.18 10.27
N SER A 26 -12.68 -5.66 9.14
CA SER A 26 -13.82 -5.07 8.42
C SER A 26 -13.65 -3.63 7.90
N SER A 27 -12.43 -3.07 7.88
CA SER A 27 -12.15 -1.74 7.30
C SER A 27 -12.11 -1.68 5.76
N GLY A 28 -12.31 -2.80 5.07
CA GLY A 28 -12.31 -2.87 3.60
C GLY A 28 -10.96 -3.21 2.96
N LYS A 29 -9.95 -3.61 3.75
CA LYS A 29 -8.61 -3.98 3.23
C LYS A 29 -8.66 -5.01 2.11
N SER A 30 -9.41 -6.10 2.27
CA SER A 30 -9.51 -7.17 1.27
C SER A 30 -10.15 -6.67 -0.02
N THR A 31 -11.15 -5.79 0.07
CA THR A 31 -11.77 -5.14 -1.10
C THR A 31 -10.80 -4.19 -1.80
N PHE A 32 -10.08 -3.36 -1.04
CA PHE A 32 -9.02 -2.50 -1.58
C PHE A 32 -7.97 -3.34 -2.31
N LEU A 33 -7.53 -4.43 -1.68
CA LEU A 33 -6.48 -5.30 -2.21
C LEU A 33 -6.94 -6.02 -3.48
N LEU A 34 -8.18 -6.51 -3.53
CA LEU A 34 -8.75 -7.10 -4.74
C LEU A 34 -8.73 -6.09 -5.91
N LYS A 35 -9.21 -4.87 -5.67
CA LYS A 35 -9.19 -3.79 -6.68
C LYS A 35 -7.75 -3.45 -7.10
N PHE A 36 -6.83 -3.39 -6.15
CA PHE A 36 -5.42 -3.12 -6.41
C PHE A 36 -4.77 -4.19 -7.30
N ILE A 37 -5.02 -5.47 -7.02
CA ILE A 37 -4.50 -6.60 -7.79
C ILE A 37 -5.09 -6.62 -9.20
N THR A 38 -6.43 -6.50 -9.30
CA THR A 38 -7.14 -6.56 -10.59
C THR A 38 -6.79 -5.39 -11.52
N GLN A 39 -6.42 -4.24 -10.95
CA GLN A 39 -6.03 -3.04 -11.70
C GLN A 39 -4.51 -2.80 -11.68
N ALA A 40 -3.70 -3.80 -11.31
CA ALA A 40 -2.24 -3.64 -11.17
C ALA A 40 -1.56 -3.16 -12.46
N LEU A 41 -2.07 -3.57 -13.63
CA LEU A 41 -1.56 -3.12 -14.94
C LEU A 41 -1.74 -1.61 -15.18
N ASP A 42 -2.81 -1.03 -14.63
CA ASP A 42 -3.12 0.38 -14.76
C ASP A 42 -2.45 1.20 -13.65
N LEU A 43 -2.35 0.65 -12.44
CA LEU A 43 -1.89 1.35 -11.24
C LEU A 43 -0.36 1.34 -11.05
N ILE A 44 0.35 0.38 -11.62
CA ILE A 44 1.78 0.16 -11.36
C ILE A 44 2.59 0.40 -12.63
N ASP A 45 3.74 1.08 -12.49
CA ASP A 45 4.69 1.33 -13.57
C ASP A 45 6.12 0.92 -13.15
N PRO A 46 6.81 0.05 -13.91
CA PRO A 46 6.26 -0.81 -14.96
C PRO A 46 5.24 -1.82 -14.40
N PRO A 47 4.27 -2.30 -15.21
CA PRO A 47 3.31 -3.30 -14.76
C PRO A 47 4.01 -4.61 -14.36
N PRO A 48 3.57 -5.28 -13.28
CA PRO A 48 4.14 -6.57 -12.88
C PRO A 48 3.81 -7.65 -13.91
N LYS A 49 4.80 -8.49 -14.24
CA LYS A 49 4.63 -9.68 -15.10
C LYS A 49 4.04 -10.88 -14.36
N SER A 50 4.14 -10.89 -13.04
CA SER A 50 3.57 -11.94 -12.20
C SER A 50 3.13 -11.38 -10.85
N ILE A 51 2.10 -11.99 -10.27
CA ILE A 51 1.58 -11.67 -8.95
C ILE A 51 1.54 -12.95 -8.12
N LEU A 52 2.12 -12.90 -6.92
CA LEU A 52 2.05 -13.96 -5.92
C LEU A 52 1.25 -13.46 -4.71
N TYR A 53 0.08 -14.03 -4.50
CA TYR A 53 -0.78 -13.74 -3.35
C TYR A 53 -0.56 -14.78 -2.24
N CYS A 54 0.00 -14.34 -1.14
CA CYS A 54 0.30 -15.17 0.02
C CYS A 54 -0.69 -14.87 1.14
N PHE A 55 -1.29 -15.89 1.75
CA PHE A 55 -2.35 -15.72 2.74
C PHE A 55 -2.16 -16.61 3.98
N GLY A 56 -2.50 -16.08 5.16
CA GLY A 56 -2.54 -16.85 6.41
C GLY A 56 -3.80 -17.71 6.53
N GLU A 57 -4.95 -17.18 6.13
CA GLU A 57 -6.25 -17.84 6.19
C GLU A 57 -6.93 -17.86 4.81
N MET A 58 -7.49 -19.02 4.44
CA MET A 58 -8.22 -19.16 3.18
C MET A 58 -9.47 -18.28 3.21
N SER A 59 -9.62 -17.40 2.24
CA SER A 59 -10.79 -16.52 2.11
C SER A 59 -11.40 -16.56 0.72
N ASN A 60 -12.62 -16.04 0.59
CA ASN A 60 -13.38 -16.06 -0.67
C ASN A 60 -12.68 -15.33 -1.83
N ILE A 61 -11.67 -14.49 -1.56
CA ILE A 61 -10.89 -13.79 -2.58
C ILE A 61 -9.89 -14.73 -3.29
N VAL A 62 -9.39 -15.76 -2.60
CA VAL A 62 -8.31 -16.63 -3.11
C VAL A 62 -8.72 -17.33 -4.41
N PRO A 63 -9.90 -18.00 -4.49
CA PRO A 63 -10.33 -18.63 -5.73
C PRO A 63 -10.55 -17.63 -6.88
N VAL A 64 -10.98 -16.40 -6.57
CA VAL A 64 -11.21 -15.34 -7.57
C VAL A 64 -9.89 -14.88 -8.17
N LEU A 65 -8.87 -14.66 -7.34
CA LEU A 65 -7.53 -14.29 -7.77
C LEU A 65 -6.89 -15.39 -8.60
N GLN A 66 -6.99 -16.64 -8.16
CA GLN A 66 -6.43 -17.78 -8.87
C GLN A 66 -7.05 -17.95 -10.27
N LYS A 67 -8.38 -17.82 -10.39
CA LYS A 67 -9.07 -17.81 -11.69
C LYS A 67 -8.64 -16.66 -12.60
N SER A 68 -8.16 -15.56 -12.03
CA SER A 68 -7.65 -14.39 -12.75
C SER A 68 -6.17 -14.52 -13.13
N GLY A 69 -5.55 -15.69 -12.92
CA GLY A 69 -4.14 -15.94 -13.27
C GLY A 69 -3.12 -15.53 -12.20
N VAL A 70 -3.58 -15.16 -10.99
CA VAL A 70 -2.69 -14.85 -9.86
C VAL A 70 -2.22 -16.14 -9.21
N SER A 71 -0.91 -16.28 -8.99
CA SER A 71 -0.38 -17.41 -8.23
C SER A 71 -0.69 -17.24 -6.75
N VAL A 72 -1.07 -18.33 -6.08
CA VAL A 72 -1.44 -18.30 -4.66
C VAL A 72 -0.49 -19.16 -3.83
N PHE A 73 -0.21 -18.75 -2.60
CA PHE A 73 0.66 -19.46 -1.66
C PHE A 73 0.08 -19.40 -0.25
N ALA A 74 -0.11 -20.55 0.40
CA ALA A 74 -0.58 -20.58 1.79
C ALA A 74 0.62 -20.38 2.74
N GLY A 75 0.59 -19.32 3.55
CA GLY A 75 1.65 -18.97 4.49
C GLY A 75 2.67 -17.98 3.92
N VAL A 76 3.82 -17.88 4.60
CA VAL A 76 4.92 -16.98 4.22
C VAL A 76 5.76 -17.64 3.12
N PRO A 77 5.93 -17.02 1.93
CA PRO A 77 6.69 -17.62 0.84
C PRO A 77 8.18 -17.64 1.18
N PRO A 78 8.90 -18.76 0.96
CA PRO A 78 10.35 -18.78 1.08
C PRO A 78 10.99 -17.97 -0.06
N GLU A 79 12.26 -17.56 0.14
CA GLU A 79 12.94 -16.65 -0.78
C GLU A 79 13.11 -17.23 -2.19
N ASP A 80 13.30 -18.54 -2.30
CA ASP A 80 13.46 -19.23 -3.59
C ASP A 80 12.17 -19.18 -4.42
N VAL A 81 11.00 -19.25 -3.79
CA VAL A 81 9.70 -19.06 -4.46
C VAL A 81 9.62 -17.64 -5.06
N ILE A 82 10.00 -16.60 -4.30
CA ILE A 82 10.00 -15.21 -4.79
C ILE A 82 11.00 -15.02 -5.94
N LYS A 83 12.17 -15.66 -5.86
CA LYS A 83 13.22 -15.57 -6.90
C LYS A 83 12.80 -16.17 -8.23
N ARG A 84 11.99 -17.23 -8.22
CA ARG A 84 11.51 -17.92 -9.44
C ARG A 84 10.39 -17.18 -10.17
N LEU A 85 9.79 -16.14 -9.56
CA LEU A 85 8.73 -15.37 -10.19
C LEU A 85 9.22 -14.58 -11.41
N PRO A 86 8.46 -14.54 -12.52
CA PRO A 86 8.74 -13.65 -13.65
C PRO A 86 8.83 -12.18 -13.22
N LYS A 87 9.92 -11.50 -13.60
CA LYS A 87 10.21 -10.12 -13.17
C LYS A 87 9.85 -9.04 -14.22
N PRO A 88 9.36 -7.86 -13.80
CA PRO A 88 9.08 -7.48 -12.42
C PRO A 88 7.89 -8.23 -11.80
N SER A 89 7.94 -8.53 -10.51
CA SER A 89 6.87 -9.28 -9.82
C SER A 89 6.24 -8.48 -8.68
N LEU A 90 4.98 -8.76 -8.35
CA LEU A 90 4.29 -8.23 -7.16
C LEU A 90 4.03 -9.36 -6.17
N VAL A 91 4.58 -9.24 -4.97
CA VAL A 91 4.35 -10.19 -3.86
C VAL A 91 3.41 -9.55 -2.87
N ILE A 92 2.39 -10.28 -2.44
CA ILE A 92 1.37 -9.81 -1.52
C ILE A 92 1.36 -10.72 -0.31
N LEU A 93 1.43 -10.14 0.88
CA LEU A 93 1.38 -10.82 2.16
C LEU A 93 0.13 -10.36 2.90
N ASP A 94 -0.93 -11.17 2.85
CA ASP A 94 -2.21 -10.90 3.49
C ASP A 94 -2.41 -11.78 4.72
N ASP A 95 -2.71 -11.17 5.85
CA ASP A 95 -2.92 -11.85 7.13
C ASP A 95 -1.76 -12.75 7.60
N LEU A 96 -0.52 -12.31 7.36
CA LEU A 96 0.70 -13.08 7.71
C LEU A 96 1.49 -12.48 8.87
N LEU A 97 0.99 -11.45 9.56
CA LEU A 97 1.71 -10.73 10.61
C LEU A 97 2.19 -11.63 11.76
N LEU A 98 1.37 -12.60 12.16
CA LEU A 98 1.71 -13.51 13.26
C LEU A 98 2.77 -14.52 12.83
N SER A 99 2.65 -15.06 11.62
CA SER A 99 3.50 -16.12 11.07
C SER A 99 4.83 -15.62 10.53
N ILE A 100 4.91 -14.37 10.07
CA ILE A 100 6.14 -13.82 9.49
C ILE A 100 7.16 -13.43 10.56
N ASP A 101 8.42 -13.73 10.27
CA ASP A 101 9.57 -13.28 11.03
C ASP A 101 9.90 -11.80 10.75
N GLU A 102 10.28 -11.06 11.79
CA GLU A 102 10.60 -9.63 11.70
C GLU A 102 11.79 -9.36 10.78
N LYS A 103 12.84 -10.18 10.86
CA LYS A 103 14.04 -10.02 10.04
C LYS A 103 13.70 -10.31 8.58
N TYR A 104 12.94 -11.37 8.32
CA TYR A 104 12.53 -11.69 6.95
C TYR A 104 11.67 -10.58 6.33
N LEU A 105 10.65 -10.08 7.04
CA LEU A 105 9.83 -8.96 6.57
C LEU A 105 10.68 -7.70 6.30
N SER A 106 11.63 -7.41 7.19
CA SER A 106 12.57 -6.29 7.03
C SER A 106 13.43 -6.43 5.78
N GLU A 107 13.93 -7.64 5.49
CA GLU A 107 14.70 -7.92 4.29
C GLU A 107 13.88 -7.73 3.01
N LEU A 108 12.60 -8.12 3.01
CA LEU A 108 11.69 -7.93 1.87
C LEU A 108 11.42 -6.45 1.57
N PHE A 109 11.35 -5.58 2.58
CA PHE A 109 11.12 -4.14 2.42
C PHE A 109 12.40 -3.32 2.19
N THR A 110 13.58 -3.92 2.31
CA THR A 110 14.86 -3.25 2.10
C THR A 110 15.46 -3.65 0.74
N LYS A 111 16.79 -3.64 0.59
CA LYS A 111 17.49 -3.77 -0.70
C LYS A 111 17.11 -5.02 -1.52
N LYS A 112 16.57 -6.08 -0.91
CA LYS A 112 16.20 -7.29 -1.66
C LYS A 112 15.13 -7.01 -2.73
N SER A 113 14.13 -6.17 -2.46
CA SER A 113 13.07 -5.83 -3.43
C SER A 113 13.63 -5.12 -4.66
N HIS A 114 14.50 -4.12 -4.43
CA HIS A 114 15.13 -3.35 -5.50
C HIS A 114 16.09 -4.20 -6.35
N HIS A 115 16.92 -5.03 -5.72
CA HIS A 115 17.88 -5.89 -6.45
C HIS A 115 17.21 -7.07 -7.17
N GLN A 116 16.11 -7.60 -6.64
CA GLN A 116 15.39 -8.74 -7.22
C GLN A 116 14.16 -8.31 -8.04
N ASN A 117 14.04 -7.01 -8.34
CA ASN A 117 13.00 -6.41 -9.18
C ASN A 117 11.57 -6.87 -8.82
N PHE A 118 11.22 -6.77 -7.54
CA PHE A 118 9.86 -7.06 -7.09
C PHE A 118 9.32 -5.97 -6.16
N SER A 119 8.02 -5.78 -6.18
CA SER A 119 7.31 -5.00 -5.16
C SER A 119 6.68 -5.90 -4.11
N ILE A 120 6.58 -5.40 -2.89
CA ILE A 120 5.97 -6.08 -1.76
C ILE A 120 4.76 -5.28 -1.26
N VAL A 121 3.64 -5.97 -1.05
CA VAL A 121 2.45 -5.42 -0.37
C VAL A 121 2.27 -6.19 0.92
N PHE A 122 2.27 -5.48 2.05
CA PHE A 122 2.03 -6.07 3.36
C PHE A 122 0.74 -5.53 3.97
N VAL A 123 -0.19 -6.42 4.27
CA VAL A 123 -1.50 -6.07 4.83
C VAL A 123 -1.47 -6.33 6.33
N THR A 124 -1.86 -5.34 7.12
CA THR A 124 -1.81 -5.43 8.59
C THR A 124 -2.99 -4.72 9.25
N GLN A 125 -3.34 -5.15 10.46
CA GLN A 125 -4.30 -4.45 11.29
C GLN A 125 -3.67 -3.30 12.10
N ASN A 126 -2.38 -3.42 12.43
CA ASN A 126 -1.68 -2.50 13.30
C ASN A 126 -0.43 -1.95 12.62
N LEU A 127 -0.47 -0.65 12.26
CA LEU A 127 0.67 0.05 11.66
C LEU A 127 1.84 0.22 12.65
N PHE A 128 1.62 0.10 13.96
CA PHE A 128 2.65 0.30 15.00
C PHE A 128 3.11 -0.99 15.67
N GLU A 129 2.78 -2.15 15.08
CA GLU A 129 3.34 -3.41 15.53
C GLU A 129 4.88 -3.38 15.46
N LYS A 130 5.55 -3.95 16.47
CA LYS A 130 7.01 -3.90 16.60
C LYS A 130 7.67 -4.60 15.41
N LYS A 131 7.18 -5.79 15.05
CA LYS A 131 7.71 -6.60 13.94
C LYS A 131 7.75 -5.88 12.59
N ILE A 132 6.93 -4.84 12.40
CA ILE A 132 6.81 -4.15 11.12
C ILE A 132 7.54 -2.81 11.11
N LYS A 133 8.23 -2.43 12.19
CA LYS A 133 8.86 -1.11 12.33
C LYS A 133 9.82 -0.81 11.19
N VAL A 134 10.72 -1.74 10.87
CA VAL A 134 11.70 -1.56 9.79
C VAL A 134 11.02 -1.54 8.43
N ALA A 135 10.06 -2.44 8.19
CA ALA A 135 9.26 -2.43 6.96
C ALA A 135 8.53 -1.10 6.76
N ARG A 136 7.91 -0.55 7.82
CA ARG A 136 7.24 0.75 7.79
C ARG A 136 8.18 1.90 7.49
N GLN A 137 9.40 1.88 8.01
CA GLN A 137 10.41 2.92 7.74
C GLN A 137 10.97 2.86 6.32
N ASN A 138 10.94 1.70 5.67
CA ASN A 138 11.45 1.50 4.31
C ASN A 138 10.35 1.47 3.23
N ALA A 139 9.08 1.41 3.64
CA ALA A 139 7.95 1.45 2.71
C ALA A 139 7.92 2.79 1.96
N GLN A 140 7.79 2.72 0.63
CA GLN A 140 7.60 3.89 -0.21
C GLN A 140 6.13 4.32 -0.23
N TYR A 141 5.20 3.43 0.11
CA TYR A 141 3.78 3.74 0.14
C TYR A 141 3.12 3.19 1.41
N ILE A 142 2.19 3.97 1.97
CA ILE A 142 1.31 3.52 3.05
C ILE A 142 -0.13 3.87 2.68
N VAL A 143 -1.03 2.91 2.76
CA VAL A 143 -2.48 3.11 2.69
C VAL A 143 -3.05 2.93 4.09
N ILE A 144 -3.75 3.95 4.59
CA ILE A 144 -4.44 3.90 5.87
C ILE A 144 -5.94 3.89 5.60
N MET A 145 -6.59 2.76 5.89
CA MET A 145 -8.04 2.62 5.82
C MET A 145 -8.71 3.39 6.97
N ARG A 146 -9.99 3.74 6.81
CA ARG A 146 -10.82 4.29 7.88
C ARG A 146 -10.75 3.40 9.12
N SER A 147 -10.20 3.94 10.20
CA SER A 147 -10.11 3.30 11.52
C SER A 147 -10.54 4.25 12.64
N PRO A 148 -11.82 4.20 13.07
CA PRO A 148 -12.29 4.98 14.22
C PRO A 148 -11.59 4.61 15.53
N ASN A 149 -11.14 3.35 15.66
CA ASN A 149 -10.51 2.82 16.88
C ASN A 149 -8.98 3.00 16.91
N SER A 150 -8.37 3.58 15.86
CA SER A 150 -6.92 3.75 15.75
C SER A 150 -6.49 5.19 15.49
N VAL A 151 -7.25 6.18 15.99
CA VAL A 151 -6.97 7.61 15.80
C VAL A 151 -5.55 7.98 16.26
N LEU A 152 -5.07 7.39 17.36
CA LEU A 152 -3.71 7.63 17.86
C LEU A 152 -2.65 7.11 16.88
N SER A 153 -2.85 5.94 16.27
CA SER A 153 -1.97 5.41 15.23
C SER A 153 -1.89 6.37 14.04
N VAL A 154 -3.03 6.87 13.57
CA VAL A 154 -3.08 7.86 12.48
C VAL A 154 -2.34 9.15 12.86
N ARG A 155 -2.57 9.67 14.08
CA ARG A 155 -1.85 10.86 14.57
C ARG A 155 -0.35 10.63 14.64
N ASN A 156 0.09 9.47 15.13
CA ASN A 156 1.50 9.15 15.29
C ASN A 156 2.23 9.06 13.96
N ILE A 157 1.63 8.42 12.94
CA ILE A 157 2.26 8.35 11.61
C ILE A 157 2.26 9.73 10.94
N GLY A 158 1.18 10.50 11.11
CA GLY A 158 1.11 11.89 10.68
C GLY A 158 2.22 12.74 11.29
N ALA A 159 2.47 12.62 12.59
CA ALA A 159 3.50 13.37 13.28
C ALA A 159 4.92 12.99 12.81
N GLN A 160 5.15 11.71 12.49
CA GLN A 160 6.42 11.24 11.95
C GLN A 160 6.67 11.75 10.52
N LEU A 161 5.64 11.75 9.67
CA LEU A 161 5.77 12.07 8.24
C LEU A 161 5.58 13.55 7.91
N PHE A 162 4.84 14.28 8.75
CA PHE A 162 4.45 15.68 8.59
C PHE A 162 4.64 16.48 9.89
N PRO A 163 5.86 16.52 10.47
CA PRO A 163 6.09 17.12 11.80
C PRO A 163 5.68 18.60 11.91
N LYS A 164 5.75 19.35 10.80
CA LYS A 164 5.33 20.76 10.72
C LYS A 164 3.95 20.97 10.08
N LYS A 165 3.30 19.90 9.62
CA LYS A 165 2.05 19.92 8.83
C LYS A 165 1.07 18.84 9.30
N LEU A 166 1.04 18.55 10.60
CA LEU A 166 0.20 17.49 11.18
C LEU A 166 -1.30 17.76 10.96
N ASP A 167 -1.75 19.00 11.14
CA ASP A 167 -3.17 19.35 10.96
C ASP A 167 -3.62 19.14 9.51
N TYR A 168 -2.76 19.48 8.55
CA TYR A 168 -2.99 19.19 7.13
C TYR A 168 -3.14 17.69 6.88
N PHE A 169 -2.26 16.86 7.46
CA PHE A 169 -2.36 15.41 7.32
C PHE A 169 -3.65 14.87 7.94
N LEU A 170 -4.00 15.30 9.16
CA LEU A 170 -5.20 14.85 9.85
C LEU A 170 -6.48 15.29 9.15
N ASP A 171 -6.51 16.50 8.59
CA ASP A 171 -7.63 17.00 7.78
C ASP A 171 -7.80 16.17 6.49
N SER A 172 -6.70 15.92 5.78
CA SER A 172 -6.67 15.06 4.58
C SER A 172 -7.19 13.65 4.88
N TYR A 173 -6.75 13.04 5.99
CA TYR A 173 -7.25 11.74 6.42
C TYR A 173 -8.75 11.76 6.74
N ARG A 174 -9.23 12.77 7.47
CA ARG A 174 -10.67 12.89 7.80
C ARG A 174 -11.51 13.00 6.54
N GLN A 175 -11.09 13.81 5.57
CA GLN A 175 -11.80 13.96 4.29
C GLN A 175 -11.78 12.67 3.49
N ALA A 176 -10.60 12.05 3.32
CA ALA A 176 -10.43 10.80 2.58
C ALA A 176 -11.19 9.60 3.19
N THR A 177 -11.43 9.65 4.50
CA THR A 177 -12.11 8.58 5.23
C THR A 177 -13.52 8.95 5.67
N ASN A 178 -14.12 10.04 5.17
CA ASN A 178 -15.47 10.45 5.56
C ASN A 178 -16.56 9.46 5.10
N ILE A 179 -16.26 8.64 4.09
CA ILE A 179 -17.13 7.59 3.56
C ILE A 179 -16.78 6.19 4.11
N PRO A 180 -17.71 5.22 4.08
CA PRO A 180 -17.40 3.83 4.36
C PRO A 180 -16.26 3.31 3.48
N TYR A 181 -15.34 2.54 4.07
CA TYR A 181 -14.15 1.98 3.40
C TYR A 181 -13.21 3.00 2.75
N GLY A 182 -13.36 4.30 3.07
CA GLY A 182 -12.44 5.34 2.63
C GLY A 182 -11.03 5.09 3.16
N TYR A 183 -10.04 5.57 2.41
CA TYR A 183 -8.62 5.38 2.72
C TYR A 183 -7.80 6.59 2.30
N LEU A 184 -6.65 6.77 2.94
CA LEU A 184 -5.63 7.74 2.52
C LEU A 184 -4.38 6.99 2.05
N LEU A 185 -3.97 7.23 0.81
CA LEU A 185 -2.66 6.86 0.29
C LEU A 185 -1.63 7.94 0.65
N ILE A 186 -0.50 7.51 1.17
CA ILE A 186 0.67 8.32 1.49
C ILE A 186 1.82 7.85 0.60
N ASP A 187 2.27 8.72 -0.30
CA ASP A 187 3.38 8.49 -1.21
C ASP A 187 4.68 9.09 -0.63
N MET A 188 5.64 8.23 -0.33
CA MET A 188 6.96 8.58 0.20
C MET A 188 8.07 8.15 -0.75
N HIS A 189 7.73 7.82 -2.00
CA HIS A 189 8.73 7.42 -2.98
C HIS A 189 9.62 8.62 -3.34
N ALA A 190 10.95 8.46 -3.28
CA ALA A 190 11.90 9.57 -3.38
C ALA A 190 11.83 10.36 -4.71
N SER A 191 11.37 9.71 -5.77
CA SER A 191 11.20 10.31 -7.10
C SER A 191 9.74 10.71 -7.41
N SER A 192 8.85 10.71 -6.42
CA SER A 192 7.48 11.22 -6.59
C SER A 192 7.43 12.72 -6.36
N ASP A 193 6.49 13.39 -7.03
CA ASP A 193 6.23 14.80 -6.79
C ASP A 193 5.68 14.99 -5.36
N PRO A 194 6.28 15.85 -4.52
CA PRO A 194 5.80 16.13 -3.17
C PRO A 194 4.35 16.64 -3.08
N THR A 195 3.82 17.24 -4.15
CA THR A 195 2.42 17.68 -4.24
C THR A 195 1.44 16.53 -4.35
N LEU A 196 1.90 15.36 -4.82
CA LEU A 196 1.10 14.12 -4.98
C LEU A 196 1.16 13.21 -3.75
N ARG A 197 1.69 13.72 -2.63
CA ARG A 197 2.03 12.92 -1.46
C ARG A 197 0.82 12.31 -0.75
N LEU A 198 -0.32 13.00 -0.73
CA LEU A 198 -1.54 12.52 -0.06
C LEU A 198 -2.67 12.40 -1.09
N ARG A 199 -3.21 11.18 -1.25
CA ARG A 199 -4.20 10.86 -2.30
C ARG A 199 -5.29 9.94 -1.80
N THR A 200 -6.45 9.97 -2.44
CA THR A 200 -7.47 8.93 -2.34
C THR A 200 -8.12 8.69 -3.71
N ASN A 201 -9.06 7.75 -3.81
CA ASN A 201 -9.75 7.41 -5.05
C ASN A 201 -8.80 7.04 -6.21
N ILE A 202 -7.81 6.20 -5.93
CA ILE A 202 -6.73 5.89 -6.89
C ILE A 202 -7.16 4.89 -7.98
N PHE A 203 -8.28 4.19 -7.86
CA PHE A 203 -8.72 3.13 -8.78
C PHE A 203 -9.41 3.66 -10.03
N LYS A 204 -9.21 3.03 -11.19
CA LYS A 204 -9.74 3.48 -12.49
C LYS A 204 -11.25 3.77 -12.47
N ASP A 205 -12.00 2.99 -11.70
CA ASP A 205 -13.46 3.09 -11.60
C ASP A 205 -13.94 4.20 -10.63
N ASP A 206 -13.02 4.88 -9.95
CA ASP A 206 -13.36 6.04 -9.13
C ASP A 206 -13.63 7.25 -10.03
N ASN A 207 -14.80 7.89 -9.84
CA ASN A 207 -15.26 9.02 -10.65
C ASN A 207 -14.25 10.17 -10.71
N GLU A 208 -13.58 10.46 -9.59
CA GLU A 208 -12.64 11.56 -9.47
C GLU A 208 -11.42 11.14 -8.65
N LYS A 209 -10.24 11.56 -9.12
CA LYS A 209 -8.98 11.43 -8.39
C LYS A 209 -8.82 12.59 -7.43
N ILE A 210 -8.57 12.30 -6.16
CA ILE A 210 -8.44 13.34 -5.14
C ILE A 210 -6.99 13.40 -4.67
N ILE A 211 -6.39 14.59 -4.79
CA ILE A 211 -5.06 14.93 -4.27
C ILE A 211 -5.25 16.01 -3.22
N PHE A 212 -4.70 15.80 -2.03
CA PHE A 212 -4.74 16.80 -0.97
C PHE A 212 -3.51 17.70 -1.09
N ILE A 213 -3.74 19.01 -0.97
CA ILE A 213 -2.71 20.04 -1.06
C ILE A 213 -2.78 20.92 0.21
N PRO A 214 -1.65 21.29 0.82
CA PRO A 214 -1.66 22.16 1.99
C PRO A 214 -2.20 23.56 1.64
N LYS A 215 -3.02 24.14 2.54
CA LYS A 215 -3.64 25.47 2.36
C LYS A 215 -2.63 26.61 2.20
N ASN A 216 -1.41 26.44 2.70
CA ASN A 216 -0.31 27.38 2.55
C ASN A 216 0.81 26.64 1.78
N GLY A 217 1.08 27.06 0.55
CA GLY A 217 2.00 26.40 -0.37
C GLY A 217 3.42 26.22 0.17
N VAL A 218 4.01 25.06 -0.18
CA VAL A 218 5.39 24.57 0.07
C VAL A 218 5.78 24.34 1.52
#